data_AF-A0A8J2R1D1-F1
#
_entry.id   AF-A0A8J2R1D1-F1
#
_cell.length_a   1.000
_cell.length_b   1.000
_cell.length_c   1.000
_cell.angle_alpha   90.00
_cell.angle_beta   90.00
_cell.angle_gamma   90.00
#
_symmetry.space_group_name_H-M   'P 1'
#
loop_
_entity.id
_entity.type
_entity.pdbx_description
1 polymer ?
#
loop_
_entity_poly.entity_id
_entity_poly.type
_entity_poly.pdbx_seq_one_letter_code
_entity_poly.pdbx_strand_id
1 'polypeptide(L)'
;MVPRRAFTITEKVDIISRLESGENNVDVCKQLGVSHSTISAIWKNRVKILECFLSKSTKMKRNRKSTYPDIERALLAWFKEQRNQNVISGRLLQEKANQFARQLGKRNFECTGSWIYRFRQRNDIKLGKVDEEAAESHTSFPEEVNDEIKVTDNLTDNKIIEPVLLKQEEEDEEEDCDQCEIPTTQDALCALETLKKYCLFGEGRNKLDLESIVKMEYTLQRAQRTQQLLQDRFSENRRKRQVDFVFSDDPAEIGDGRGTYFIKYNNVPMGVERVGDRLFITLPRRRYGIPATLNYVNLQERSRSPALKPYPTVEDRSLISVYRTRADECGRLWMVDTGLLEIPGDPQQIRPPAIVIYNLNTDRQILRYDFKTSDIPATNTPTGLASITIDINGDCDDAYAYVPDLTTFGLIVFSLKDLDSWRLSHNYFHFNPTAGNLQVSGEFFQWSDGLFSITLTPPARCRTAYFHPLISTEEFSVSTCLLKNKTASTDRYYFDAYNYVGDRGRSSQSTMHGYHEKTGVIFFADIGRDAVSCWNSGNILNPANVAVLVRDGKRMSYPSDLHITGDEVWVMANTLPRFGYSRLDPNEYNFYIYRANVYDLISDTVCQSKSMFDQ
;
A
#
# COMPACT_ATOMS: atom_id res chain seq x y z
N MET A 1 -19.14 26.56 44.43
CA MET A 1 -18.89 25.24 43.80
C MET A 1 -18.60 25.51 42.32
N VAL A 2 -17.37 25.28 41.84
CA VAL A 2 -16.99 25.57 40.44
C VAL A 2 -17.76 24.61 39.51
N PRO A 3 -18.42 25.10 38.44
CA PRO A 3 -19.17 24.24 37.53
C PRO A 3 -18.26 23.21 36.86
N ARG A 4 -18.65 21.93 36.83
CA ARG A 4 -17.90 20.86 36.18
C ARG A 4 -17.91 21.07 34.65
N ARG A 5 -16.80 21.56 34.10
CA ARG A 5 -16.60 21.63 32.64
C ARG A 5 -16.44 20.22 32.06
N ALA A 6 -17.27 19.89 31.08
CA ALA A 6 -17.22 18.60 30.38
C ALA A 6 -16.47 18.75 29.05
N PHE A 7 -15.32 18.08 28.93
CA PHE A 7 -14.48 18.12 27.73
C PHE A 7 -14.96 17.13 26.65
N THR A 8 -14.94 17.56 25.40
CA THR A 8 -15.07 16.71 24.21
C THR A 8 -13.85 15.80 24.05
N ILE A 9 -13.95 14.78 23.20
CA ILE A 9 -12.80 13.88 22.96
C ILE A 9 -11.64 14.66 22.36
N THR A 10 -11.89 15.55 21.40
CA THR A 10 -10.86 16.41 20.79
C THR A 10 -10.19 17.32 21.81
N GLU A 11 -10.95 17.98 22.69
CA GLU A 11 -10.36 18.82 23.76
C GLU A 11 -9.53 17.98 24.75
N LYS A 12 -9.95 16.74 25.05
CA LYS A 12 -9.16 15.86 25.91
C LYS A 12 -7.86 15.42 25.23
N VAL A 13 -7.87 15.15 23.94
CA VAL A 13 -6.68 14.82 23.15
C VAL A 13 -5.72 16.01 23.08
N ASP A 14 -6.24 17.23 22.91
CA ASP A 14 -5.44 18.46 22.96
C ASP A 14 -4.75 18.64 24.33
N ILE A 15 -5.49 18.41 25.42
CA ILE A 15 -4.92 18.42 26.79
C ILE A 15 -3.84 17.36 26.97
N ILE A 16 -4.03 16.15 26.42
CA ILE A 16 -3.04 15.07 26.48
C ILE A 16 -1.78 15.46 25.70
N SER A 17 -1.93 15.99 24.47
CA SER A 17 -0.84 16.44 23.61
C SER A 17 0.04 17.50 24.28
N ARG A 18 -0.60 18.47 24.94
CA ARG A 18 0.10 19.54 25.69
C ARG A 18 0.90 19.04 26.89
N LEU A 19 0.39 18.03 27.59
CA LEU A 19 1.10 17.40 28.69
C LEU A 19 2.24 16.49 28.19
N GLU A 20 2.07 15.83 27.05
CA GLU A 20 3.12 15.03 26.38
C GLU A 20 4.25 15.91 25.85
N SER A 21 3.96 17.14 25.40
CA SER A 21 4.95 18.13 24.98
C SER A 21 5.72 18.78 26.15
N GLY A 22 5.53 18.30 27.39
CA GLY A 22 6.27 18.75 28.57
C GLY A 22 5.68 19.96 29.30
N GLU A 23 4.46 20.41 28.97
CA GLU A 23 3.81 21.51 29.67
C GLU A 23 3.37 21.07 31.09
N ASN A 24 3.59 21.91 32.10
CA ASN A 24 3.32 21.54 33.48
C ASN A 24 1.82 21.46 33.77
N ASN A 25 1.39 20.37 34.40
CA ASN A 25 0.01 20.14 34.86
C ASN A 25 -0.61 21.34 35.59
N VAL A 26 0.16 22.06 36.41
CA VAL A 26 -0.32 23.22 37.17
C VAL A 26 -0.71 24.38 36.24
N ASP A 27 0.05 24.57 35.16
CA ASP A 27 -0.17 25.66 34.21
C ASP A 27 -1.34 25.33 33.28
N VAL A 28 -1.46 24.07 32.85
CA VAL A 28 -2.62 23.57 32.10
C VAL A 28 -3.92 23.71 32.92
N CYS A 29 -3.88 23.42 34.22
CA CYS A 29 -5.02 23.62 35.13
C CYS A 29 -5.44 25.08 35.24
N LYS A 30 -4.48 25.99 35.42
CA LYS A 30 -4.73 27.44 35.51
C LYS A 30 -5.31 28.00 34.21
N GLN A 31 -4.74 27.63 33.07
CA GLN A 31 -5.20 28.11 31.76
C GLN A 31 -6.60 27.62 31.40
N LEU A 32 -6.94 26.37 31.75
CA LEU A 32 -8.25 25.79 31.42
C LEU A 32 -9.31 26.01 32.51
N GLY A 33 -8.93 26.58 33.66
CA GLY A 33 -9.81 26.85 34.79
C GLY A 33 -10.37 25.57 35.43
N VAL A 34 -9.61 24.48 35.47
CA VAL A 34 -10.06 23.18 35.97
C VAL A 34 -9.17 22.62 37.08
N SER A 35 -9.71 21.71 37.89
CA SER A 35 -8.97 21.11 38.99
C SER A 35 -7.86 20.17 38.51
N HIS A 36 -6.81 20.06 39.31
CA HIS A 36 -5.72 19.12 39.09
C HIS A 36 -6.20 17.67 38.93
N SER A 37 -7.24 17.29 39.69
CA SER A 37 -7.87 15.97 39.58
C SER A 37 -8.51 15.71 38.21
N THR A 38 -8.99 16.74 37.51
CA THR A 38 -9.62 16.60 36.19
C THR A 38 -8.59 16.32 35.11
N ILE A 39 -7.49 17.09 35.11
CA ILE A 39 -6.38 16.88 34.17
C ILE A 39 -5.69 15.54 34.44
N SER A 40 -5.45 15.20 35.71
CA SER A 40 -4.88 13.90 36.07
C SER A 40 -5.77 12.71 35.67
N ALA A 41 -7.10 12.85 35.77
CA ALA A 41 -8.04 11.82 35.31
C ALA A 41 -8.09 11.68 33.77
N ILE A 42 -7.93 12.78 33.03
CA ILE A 42 -7.79 12.76 31.57
C ILE A 42 -6.49 12.05 31.20
N TRP A 43 -5.38 12.39 31.84
CA TRP A 43 -4.08 11.76 31.63
C TRP A 43 -4.09 10.26 31.94
N LYS A 44 -4.73 9.85 33.03
CA LYS A 44 -4.85 8.43 33.42
C LYS A 44 -5.65 7.62 32.38
N ASN A 45 -6.63 8.23 31.73
CA ASN A 45 -7.47 7.58 30.72
C ASN A 45 -7.02 7.87 29.27
N ARG A 46 -5.83 8.44 29.07
CA ARG A 46 -5.38 8.96 27.77
C ARG A 46 -5.43 7.92 26.64
N VAL A 47 -5.02 6.68 26.90
CA VAL A 47 -5.03 5.58 25.91
C VAL A 47 -6.44 5.34 25.38
N LYS A 48 -7.43 5.19 26.26
CA LYS A 48 -8.85 4.99 25.89
C LYS A 48 -9.45 6.21 25.18
N ILE A 49 -9.01 7.41 25.55
CA ILE A 49 -9.48 8.65 24.92
C ILE A 49 -8.93 8.76 23.49
N LEU A 50 -7.65 8.43 23.29
CA LEU A 50 -6.99 8.40 21.98
C LEU A 50 -7.60 7.31 21.08
N GLU A 51 -7.82 6.10 21.59
CA GLU A 51 -8.53 5.03 20.88
C GLU A 51 -9.91 5.48 20.38
N CYS A 52 -10.68 6.14 21.25
CA CYS A 52 -12.01 6.66 20.91
C CYS A 52 -11.99 7.84 19.93
N PHE A 53 -10.91 8.63 19.91
CA PHE A 53 -10.68 9.68 18.90
C PHE A 53 -10.40 9.08 17.52
N LEU A 54 -9.61 8.00 17.50
CA LEU A 54 -9.14 7.36 16.29
C LEU A 54 -10.21 6.50 15.60
N SER A 55 -11.22 6.03 16.34
CA SER A 55 -12.38 5.30 15.81
C SER A 55 -13.45 6.22 15.13
N LYS A 56 -13.06 7.41 14.65
CA LYS A 56 -13.87 8.42 13.93
C LYS A 56 -15.10 9.02 14.66
N SER A 57 -15.30 8.76 15.95
CA SER A 57 -16.41 9.36 16.74
C SER A 57 -16.00 10.66 17.45
N THR A 58 -15.71 11.70 16.70
CA THR A 58 -15.10 12.94 17.23
C THR A 58 -16.09 13.93 17.88
N LYS A 59 -17.40 13.78 17.66
CA LYS A 59 -18.44 14.67 18.22
C LYS A 59 -19.16 14.11 19.47
N MET A 60 -18.94 12.85 19.85
CA MET A 60 -19.67 12.22 20.96
C MET A 60 -19.02 12.49 22.33
N LYS A 61 -19.81 12.98 23.30
CA LYS A 61 -19.35 13.24 24.68
C LYS A 61 -19.26 11.98 25.56
N ARG A 62 -19.90 10.87 25.17
CA ARG A 62 -19.86 9.54 25.82
C ARG A 62 -20.01 8.43 24.78
N ASN A 63 -19.11 7.46 24.75
CA ASN A 63 -19.20 6.27 23.90
C ASN A 63 -20.19 5.25 24.52
N ARG A 64 -21.33 5.00 23.86
CA ARG A 64 -22.27 3.93 24.23
C ARG A 64 -22.27 2.89 23.10
N LYS A 65 -21.84 1.66 23.43
CA LYS A 65 -21.92 0.49 22.53
C LYS A 65 -23.36 0.29 22.04
N SER A 66 -23.52 -0.29 20.86
CA SER A 66 -24.85 -0.65 20.33
C SER A 66 -25.45 -1.81 21.10
N THR A 67 -26.75 -1.74 21.38
CA THR A 67 -27.49 -2.80 22.06
C THR A 67 -27.71 -4.04 21.16
N TYR A 68 -27.59 -3.86 19.84
CA TYR A 68 -27.77 -4.93 18.83
C TYR A 68 -26.70 -4.80 17.73
N PRO A 69 -25.44 -5.15 18.02
CA PRO A 69 -24.31 -4.96 17.11
C PRO A 69 -24.39 -5.86 15.87
N ASP A 70 -24.96 -7.04 16.01
CA ASP A 70 -25.25 -8.00 14.94
C ASP A 70 -26.21 -7.41 13.89
N ILE A 71 -27.33 -6.83 14.34
CA ILE A 71 -28.29 -6.15 13.46
C ILE A 71 -27.63 -4.93 12.79
N GLU A 72 -26.81 -4.16 13.51
CA GLU A 72 -26.08 -3.04 12.91
C GLU A 72 -25.05 -3.47 11.86
N ARG A 73 -24.31 -4.57 12.10
CA ARG A 73 -23.33 -5.11 11.13
C ARG A 73 -24.02 -5.55 9.84
N ALA A 74 -25.10 -6.33 9.96
CA ALA A 74 -25.88 -6.79 8.80
C ALA A 74 -26.49 -5.61 8.03
N LEU A 75 -27.08 -4.64 8.74
CA LEU A 75 -27.70 -3.46 8.13
C LEU A 75 -26.67 -2.56 7.43
N LEU A 76 -25.48 -2.40 8.00
CA LEU A 76 -24.41 -1.60 7.40
C LEU A 76 -23.83 -2.26 6.15
N ALA A 77 -23.64 -3.58 6.18
CA ALA A 77 -23.18 -4.34 5.01
C ALA A 77 -24.17 -4.21 3.85
N TRP A 78 -25.47 -4.40 4.13
CA TRP A 78 -26.53 -4.20 3.15
C TRP A 78 -26.58 -2.76 2.63
N PHE A 79 -26.46 -1.76 3.50
CA PHE A 79 -26.50 -0.35 3.11
C PHE A 79 -25.35 0.03 2.16
N LYS A 80 -24.12 -0.45 2.41
CA LYS A 80 -22.95 -0.14 1.57
C LYS A 80 -23.09 -0.68 0.16
N GLU A 81 -23.63 -1.89 0.02
CA GLU A 81 -23.85 -2.53 -1.28
C GLU A 81 -24.92 -1.79 -2.09
N GLN A 82 -26.06 -1.49 -1.45
CA GLN A 82 -27.20 -0.84 -2.11
C GLN A 82 -26.92 0.63 -2.46
N ARG A 83 -26.03 1.33 -1.74
CA ARG A 83 -25.67 2.73 -2.01
C ARG A 83 -24.99 2.91 -3.37
N ASN A 84 -24.33 1.88 -3.89
CA ASN A 84 -23.69 1.93 -5.21
C ASN A 84 -24.70 1.83 -6.36
N GLN A 85 -25.94 1.42 -6.09
CA GLN A 85 -26.95 1.13 -7.11
C GLN A 85 -28.23 1.97 -6.94
N ASN A 86 -28.58 2.47 -5.74
CA ASN A 86 -29.85 3.16 -5.45
C ASN A 86 -29.77 4.24 -4.35
N VAL A 87 -30.76 5.15 -4.33
CA VAL A 87 -30.99 6.11 -3.21
C VAL A 87 -31.83 5.41 -2.13
N ILE A 88 -31.27 5.25 -0.94
CA ILE A 88 -31.89 4.50 0.16
C ILE A 88 -32.60 5.46 1.13
N SER A 89 -33.90 5.33 1.31
CA SER A 89 -34.65 6.17 2.25
C SER A 89 -34.47 5.71 3.72
N GLY A 90 -34.74 6.62 4.67
CA GLY A 90 -34.71 6.29 6.10
C GLY A 90 -35.72 5.22 6.50
N ARG A 91 -36.88 5.17 5.81
CA ARG A 91 -37.94 4.18 6.00
C ARG A 91 -37.51 2.79 5.53
N LEU A 92 -36.84 2.71 4.37
CA LEU A 92 -36.31 1.46 3.84
C LEU A 92 -35.24 0.85 4.77
N LEU A 93 -34.40 1.69 5.38
CA LEU A 93 -33.45 1.26 6.40
C LEU A 93 -34.12 0.67 7.66
N GLN A 94 -35.26 1.24 8.09
CA GLN A 94 -36.01 0.71 9.23
C GLN A 94 -36.61 -0.65 8.93
N GLU A 95 -37.25 -0.80 7.77
CA GLU A 95 -37.86 -2.05 7.33
C GLU A 95 -36.82 -3.17 7.21
N LYS A 96 -35.65 -2.86 6.61
CA LYS A 96 -34.56 -3.82 6.49
C LYS A 96 -33.94 -4.22 7.84
N ALA A 97 -33.80 -3.27 8.76
CA ALA A 97 -33.31 -3.57 10.12
C ALA A 97 -34.25 -4.54 10.86
N ASN A 98 -35.56 -4.35 10.73
CA ASN A 98 -36.57 -5.25 11.30
C ASN A 98 -36.57 -6.62 10.60
N GLN A 99 -36.31 -6.67 9.29
CA GLN A 99 -36.17 -7.94 8.56
C GLN A 99 -34.97 -8.75 9.06
N PHE A 100 -33.80 -8.11 9.20
CA PHE A 100 -32.60 -8.77 9.76
C PHE A 100 -32.81 -9.20 11.21
N ALA A 101 -33.53 -8.41 12.02
CA ALA A 101 -33.87 -8.80 13.37
C ALA A 101 -34.68 -10.11 13.44
N ARG A 102 -35.64 -10.30 12.53
CA ARG A 102 -36.43 -11.54 12.43
C ARG A 102 -35.57 -12.72 12.01
N GLN A 103 -34.68 -12.52 11.04
CA GLN A 103 -33.80 -13.57 10.53
C GLN A 103 -32.70 -13.97 11.52
N LEU A 104 -32.22 -13.03 12.35
CA LEU A 104 -31.26 -13.26 13.43
C LEU A 104 -31.94 -13.68 14.76
N GLY A 105 -33.24 -13.97 14.75
CA GLY A 105 -33.98 -14.44 15.93
C GLY A 105 -34.20 -13.41 17.05
N LYS A 106 -33.93 -12.11 16.81
CA LYS A 106 -34.08 -11.03 17.79
C LYS A 106 -35.52 -10.51 17.84
N ARG A 107 -36.44 -11.35 18.35
CA ARG A 107 -37.90 -11.08 18.37
C ARG A 107 -38.34 -9.85 19.18
N ASN A 108 -37.48 -9.37 20.08
CA ASN A 108 -37.76 -8.20 20.93
C ASN A 108 -37.22 -6.88 20.34
N PHE A 109 -36.64 -6.91 19.14
CA PHE A 109 -36.13 -5.73 18.48
C PHE A 109 -37.19 -5.12 17.58
N GLU A 110 -37.47 -3.84 17.80
CA GLU A 110 -38.25 -3.00 16.91
C GLU A 110 -37.43 -1.74 16.58
N CYS A 111 -37.18 -1.55 15.29
CA CYS A 111 -36.34 -0.47 14.80
C CYS A 111 -37.08 0.87 14.92
N THR A 112 -36.76 1.64 15.98
CA THR A 112 -37.31 2.98 16.17
C THR A 112 -36.56 4.03 15.33
N GLY A 113 -37.23 5.16 15.01
CA GLY A 113 -36.58 6.28 14.32
C GLY A 113 -35.35 6.82 15.06
N SER A 114 -35.36 6.77 16.39
CA SER A 114 -34.21 7.12 17.24
C SER A 114 -33.04 6.14 17.10
N TRP A 115 -33.31 4.85 16.88
CA TRP A 115 -32.28 3.83 16.67
C TRP A 115 -31.59 4.02 15.32
N ILE A 116 -32.35 4.27 14.23
CA ILE A 116 -31.78 4.60 12.91
C ILE A 116 -31.02 5.92 12.93
N TYR A 117 -31.52 6.94 13.62
CA TYR A 117 -30.77 8.19 13.77
C TYR A 117 -29.39 7.94 14.39
N ARG A 118 -29.31 7.13 15.47
CA ARG A 118 -28.03 6.79 16.10
C ARG A 118 -27.15 5.89 15.23
N PHE A 119 -27.73 4.91 14.54
CA PHE A 119 -27.03 4.07 13.57
C PHE A 119 -26.38 4.91 12.47
N ARG A 120 -27.11 5.88 11.91
CA ARG A 120 -26.58 6.82 10.89
C ARG A 120 -25.43 7.66 11.44
N GLN A 121 -25.57 8.18 12.66
CA GLN A 121 -24.52 8.96 13.32
C GLN A 121 -23.26 8.14 13.60
N ARG A 122 -23.41 6.86 14.02
CA ARG A 122 -22.28 5.96 14.27
C ARG A 122 -21.50 5.60 13.00
N ASN A 123 -22.19 5.54 11.86
CA ASN A 123 -21.62 5.07 10.59
C ASN A 123 -21.43 6.18 9.54
N ASP A 124 -21.56 7.45 9.95
CA ASP A 124 -21.44 8.65 9.08
C ASP A 124 -22.31 8.60 7.81
N ILE A 125 -23.54 8.10 7.94
CA ILE A 125 -24.48 7.95 6.83
C ILE A 125 -25.28 9.25 6.64
N LYS A 126 -25.01 9.97 5.54
CA LYS A 126 -25.81 11.13 5.10
C LYS A 126 -26.83 10.71 4.04
N LEU A 127 -28.10 11.05 4.28
CA LEU A 127 -29.19 10.95 3.29
C LEU A 127 -29.50 12.35 2.76
N GLY A 128 -29.80 12.46 1.46
CA GLY A 128 -30.27 13.71 0.86
C GLY A 128 -31.58 14.16 1.49
N LYS A 129 -31.79 15.47 1.62
CA LYS A 129 -33.00 16.08 2.18
C LYS A 129 -34.24 15.70 1.36
N VAL A 130 -34.99 14.70 1.82
CA VAL A 130 -36.44 14.60 1.64
C VAL A 130 -37.01 14.01 2.94
N ASP A 131 -37.91 14.77 3.54
CA ASP A 131 -38.81 14.50 4.67
C ASP A 131 -38.22 14.31 6.08
N GLU A 132 -38.04 15.44 6.76
CA GLU A 132 -37.81 15.56 8.21
C GLU A 132 -39.12 15.74 9.03
N GLU A 133 -40.30 15.63 8.43
CA GLU A 133 -41.59 15.79 9.13
C GLU A 133 -42.39 14.49 9.24
N ALA A 134 -41.98 13.61 10.15
CA ALA A 134 -42.84 12.56 10.69
C ALA A 134 -42.33 12.08 12.06
N ALA A 135 -42.16 13.03 12.97
CA ALA A 135 -42.04 12.75 14.39
C ALA A 135 -43.10 13.56 15.11
N GLU A 136 -44.33 13.02 15.16
CA GLU A 136 -45.38 13.23 16.19
C GLU A 136 -46.78 12.94 15.62
N SER A 137 -47.31 11.74 15.86
CA SER A 137 -48.67 11.51 16.40
C SER A 137 -49.04 10.03 16.34
N HIS A 138 -49.73 9.57 17.38
CA HIS A 138 -50.37 8.27 17.44
C HIS A 138 -51.71 8.30 16.67
N THR A 139 -52.08 7.13 16.12
CA THR A 139 -53.42 6.67 15.67
C THR A 139 -53.82 6.77 14.18
N SER A 140 -54.33 5.61 13.72
CA SER A 140 -55.08 5.25 12.50
C SER A 140 -54.41 5.35 11.12
N PHE A 141 -54.35 4.19 10.45
CA PHE A 141 -54.18 4.02 9.01
C PHE A 141 -55.30 4.75 8.23
N PRO A 142 -54.96 5.29 7.04
CA PRO A 142 -55.61 4.72 5.84
C PRO A 142 -54.65 4.45 4.67
N GLU A 143 -55.25 3.73 3.73
CA GLU A 143 -54.77 3.00 2.56
C GLU A 143 -53.99 3.78 1.48
N GLU A 144 -53.16 2.97 0.79
CA GLU A 144 -52.71 3.06 -0.60
C GLU A 144 -51.94 4.32 -1.09
N VAL A 145 -50.62 4.15 -1.23
CA VAL A 145 -49.92 4.54 -2.47
C VAL A 145 -48.99 3.39 -2.87
N ASN A 146 -49.28 2.84 -4.04
CA ASN A 146 -48.57 1.77 -4.70
C ASN A 146 -47.48 2.41 -5.58
N ASP A 147 -46.20 2.16 -5.29
CA ASP A 147 -45.11 2.41 -6.23
C ASP A 147 -44.12 1.24 -6.14
N GLU A 148 -44.10 0.45 -7.21
CA GLU A 148 -43.17 -0.65 -7.43
C GLU A 148 -41.72 -0.15 -7.43
N ILE A 149 -41.03 -0.23 -6.29
CA ILE A 149 -39.57 -0.26 -6.28
C ILE A 149 -39.16 -1.70 -6.55
N LYS A 150 -38.78 -1.97 -7.81
CA LYS A 150 -38.18 -3.25 -8.20
C LYS A 150 -36.88 -3.47 -7.44
N VAL A 151 -36.94 -4.31 -6.40
CA VAL A 151 -35.77 -4.93 -5.79
C VAL A 151 -35.27 -5.99 -6.76
N THR A 152 -34.11 -5.76 -7.37
CA THR A 152 -33.42 -6.82 -8.11
C THR A 152 -32.67 -7.70 -7.10
N ASP A 153 -33.24 -8.88 -6.83
CA ASP A 153 -32.64 -9.94 -6.02
C ASP A 153 -31.34 -10.44 -6.65
N ASN A 154 -30.20 -9.88 -6.24
CA ASN A 154 -28.89 -10.43 -6.61
C ASN A 154 -28.08 -11.00 -5.43
N LEU A 155 -28.56 -10.88 -4.18
CA LEU A 155 -28.09 -11.69 -3.05
C LEU A 155 -29.26 -11.97 -2.10
N THR A 156 -29.56 -13.25 -1.83
CA THR A 156 -30.48 -13.65 -0.76
C THR A 156 -29.92 -13.20 0.59
N ASP A 157 -30.79 -12.72 1.50
CA ASP A 157 -30.40 -12.28 2.86
C ASP A 157 -29.48 -13.28 3.58
N ASN A 158 -29.58 -14.57 3.25
CA ASN A 158 -28.71 -15.65 3.72
C ASN A 158 -27.22 -15.39 3.48
N LYS A 159 -26.81 -14.81 2.35
CA LYS A 159 -25.39 -14.50 2.05
C LYS A 159 -24.82 -13.35 2.88
N ILE A 160 -25.68 -12.49 3.45
CA ILE A 160 -25.27 -11.40 4.36
C ILE A 160 -25.29 -11.88 5.81
N ILE A 161 -26.17 -12.83 6.13
CA ILE A 161 -26.39 -13.33 7.49
C ILE A 161 -25.45 -14.48 7.85
N GLU A 162 -25.11 -15.38 6.92
CA GLU A 162 -24.15 -16.48 7.17
C GLU A 162 -22.81 -15.98 7.75
N PRO A 163 -22.17 -14.91 7.21
CA PRO A 163 -20.95 -14.37 7.80
C PRO A 163 -21.15 -13.70 9.16
N VAL A 164 -22.38 -13.26 9.48
CA VAL A 164 -22.71 -12.63 10.77
C VAL A 164 -22.98 -13.69 11.84
N LEU A 165 -23.59 -14.82 11.46
CA LEU A 165 -23.79 -15.98 12.33
C LEU A 165 -22.48 -16.71 12.61
N LEU A 166 -21.61 -16.89 11.60
CA LEU A 166 -20.26 -17.44 11.79
C LEU A 166 -19.41 -16.59 12.74
N LYS A 167 -19.55 -15.26 12.68
CA LYS A 167 -18.90 -14.36 13.64
C LYS A 167 -19.51 -14.39 15.05
N GLN A 168 -20.77 -14.79 15.20
CA GLN A 168 -21.35 -15.04 16.52
C GLN A 168 -20.82 -16.35 17.10
N GLU A 169 -20.66 -17.38 16.27
CA GLU A 169 -20.01 -18.64 16.67
C GLU A 169 -18.52 -18.41 17.03
N GLU A 170 -17.79 -17.58 16.28
CA GLU A 170 -16.41 -17.17 16.62
C GLU A 170 -16.32 -16.27 17.88
N GLU A 171 -17.28 -15.36 18.10
CA GLU A 171 -17.32 -14.48 19.29
C GLU A 171 -17.78 -15.24 20.56
N ASP A 172 -18.61 -16.29 20.42
CA ASP A 172 -19.05 -17.15 21.54
C ASP A 172 -17.99 -18.24 21.89
N GLU A 173 -17.10 -18.61 20.97
CA GLU A 173 -15.95 -19.49 21.23
C GLU A 173 -14.73 -18.75 21.83
N GLU A 174 -14.65 -17.43 21.71
CA GLU A 174 -13.56 -16.61 22.29
C GLU A 174 -13.75 -16.28 23.80
N GLU A 175 -14.92 -16.55 24.40
CA GLU A 175 -15.12 -16.37 25.85
C GLU A 175 -14.73 -17.60 26.71
N ASP A 176 -14.26 -18.71 26.11
CA ASP A 176 -13.75 -19.87 26.87
C ASP A 176 -12.55 -20.58 26.21
N CYS A 177 -11.43 -19.87 25.97
CA CYS A 177 -10.11 -20.53 25.86
C CYS A 177 -8.91 -19.60 26.16
N ASP A 178 -8.77 -19.14 27.40
CA ASP A 178 -7.44 -18.74 27.87
C ASP A 178 -6.57 -20.02 28.05
N GLN A 179 -5.60 -20.19 27.15
CA GLN A 179 -4.51 -21.20 27.08
C GLN A 179 -4.73 -22.43 26.18
N CYS A 180 -4.60 -22.24 24.87
CA CYS A 180 -4.11 -23.29 23.97
C CYS A 180 -2.86 -22.78 23.23
N GLU A 181 -1.68 -23.10 23.76
CA GLU A 181 -0.44 -22.98 22.98
C GLU A 181 -0.52 -23.94 21.78
N ILE A 182 -0.31 -23.42 20.57
CA ILE A 182 -0.22 -24.26 19.37
C ILE A 182 1.01 -25.16 19.53
N PRO A 183 0.86 -26.50 19.54
CA PRO A 183 1.98 -27.41 19.78
C PRO A 183 3.09 -27.21 18.75
N THR A 184 4.31 -27.05 19.22
CA THR A 184 5.49 -26.93 18.36
C THR A 184 5.77 -28.24 17.63
N THR A 185 6.60 -28.19 16.59
CA THR A 185 7.08 -29.41 15.91
C THR A 185 7.81 -30.35 16.87
N GLN A 186 8.41 -29.81 17.94
CA GLN A 186 9.05 -30.60 18.99
C GLN A 186 8.04 -31.32 19.88
N ASP A 187 6.92 -30.67 20.19
CA ASP A 187 5.81 -31.26 20.95
C ASP A 187 5.16 -32.40 20.17
N ALA A 188 5.01 -32.24 18.84
CA ALA A 188 4.53 -33.28 17.95
C ALA A 188 5.48 -34.49 17.86
N LEU A 189 6.80 -34.28 17.82
CA LEU A 189 7.79 -35.36 17.85
C LEU A 189 7.80 -36.09 19.20
N CYS A 190 7.68 -35.35 20.31
CA CYS A 190 7.59 -35.93 21.65
C CYS A 190 6.32 -36.79 21.84
N ALA A 191 5.19 -36.34 21.28
CA ALA A 191 3.95 -37.11 21.24
C ALA A 191 4.08 -38.40 20.41
N LEU A 192 4.77 -38.35 19.26
CA LEU A 192 5.03 -39.53 18.42
C LEU A 192 5.94 -40.56 19.09
N GLU A 193 6.97 -40.14 19.85
CA GLU A 193 7.77 -41.07 20.66
C GLU A 193 6.93 -41.77 21.72
N THR A 194 6.02 -41.05 22.36
CA THR A 194 5.12 -41.59 23.37
C THR A 194 4.16 -42.62 22.76
N LEU A 195 3.59 -42.31 21.59
CA LEU A 195 2.75 -43.23 20.81
C LEU A 195 3.51 -44.48 20.34
N LYS A 196 4.77 -44.35 19.92
CA LYS A 196 5.62 -45.50 19.59
C LYS A 196 5.83 -46.42 20.78
N LYS A 197 6.14 -45.87 21.96
CA LYS A 197 6.30 -46.66 23.20
C LYS A 197 5.00 -47.38 23.56
N TYR A 198 3.85 -46.71 23.39
CA TYR A 198 2.55 -47.30 23.63
C TYR A 198 2.23 -48.46 22.64
N CYS A 199 2.62 -48.33 21.37
CA CYS A 199 2.44 -49.39 20.37
C CYS A 199 3.41 -50.57 20.54
N LEU A 200 4.63 -50.34 21.06
CA LEU A 200 5.64 -51.37 21.27
C LEU A 200 5.41 -52.19 22.56
N PHE A 201 4.72 -51.63 23.55
CA PHE A 201 4.56 -52.24 24.88
C PHE A 201 3.10 -52.39 25.36
N GLY A 202 2.10 -52.01 24.56
CA GLY A 202 0.69 -52.03 24.96
C GLY A 202 -0.05 -53.32 24.59
N GLU A 203 -0.56 -54.03 25.58
CA GLU A 203 -1.58 -55.09 25.42
C GLU A 203 -2.96 -54.45 25.14
N GLY A 204 -3.24 -54.09 23.89
CA GLY A 204 -4.50 -53.42 23.52
C GLY A 204 -4.96 -53.73 22.10
N ARG A 205 -6.23 -54.14 21.95
CA ARG A 205 -6.88 -54.66 20.73
C ARG A 205 -7.09 -53.68 19.56
N ASN A 206 -6.42 -52.53 19.53
CA ASN A 206 -6.51 -51.59 18.40
C ASN A 206 -5.12 -51.40 17.77
N LYS A 207 -4.91 -51.96 16.58
CA LYS A 207 -3.72 -51.76 15.76
C LYS A 207 -3.68 -50.32 15.24
N LEU A 208 -3.08 -49.41 16.00
CA LEU A 208 -2.40 -48.26 15.40
C LEU A 208 -1.21 -48.81 14.61
N ASP A 209 -1.18 -48.52 13.31
CA ASP A 209 -0.15 -49.01 12.40
C ASP A 209 1.18 -48.30 12.68
N LEU A 210 2.16 -49.05 13.19
CA LEU A 210 3.50 -48.56 13.50
C LEU A 210 4.18 -47.93 12.26
N GLU A 211 3.85 -48.42 11.07
CA GLU A 211 4.37 -47.91 9.80
C GLU A 211 3.88 -46.47 9.53
N SER A 212 2.63 -46.18 9.86
CA SER A 212 2.02 -44.85 9.75
C SER A 212 2.65 -43.85 10.73
N ILE A 213 2.99 -44.28 11.95
CA ILE A 213 3.67 -43.43 12.95
C ILE A 213 5.10 -43.10 12.50
N VAL A 214 5.82 -44.07 11.95
CA VAL A 214 7.17 -43.85 11.38
C VAL A 214 7.13 -42.90 10.17
N LYS A 215 6.11 -43.00 9.31
CA LYS A 215 5.92 -42.06 8.19
C LYS A 215 5.63 -40.63 8.64
N MET A 216 4.85 -40.45 9.70
CA MET A 216 4.58 -39.11 10.28
C MET A 216 5.85 -38.49 10.84
N GLU A 217 6.63 -39.24 11.61
CA GLU A 217 7.90 -38.78 12.18
C GLU A 217 8.91 -38.41 11.09
N TYR A 218 9.06 -39.25 10.05
CA TYR A 218 9.93 -38.95 8.91
C TYR A 218 9.52 -37.65 8.19
N THR A 219 8.21 -37.42 8.05
CA THR A 219 7.66 -36.21 7.42
C THR A 219 7.95 -34.96 8.26
N LEU A 220 7.76 -35.05 9.58
CA LEU A 220 8.04 -33.97 10.53
C LEU A 220 9.53 -33.64 10.61
N GLN A 221 10.41 -34.65 10.65
CA GLN A 221 11.87 -34.45 10.63
C GLN A 221 12.35 -33.85 9.31
N ARG A 222 11.76 -34.24 8.18
CA ARG A 222 12.04 -33.64 6.86
C ARG A 222 11.58 -32.18 6.79
N ALA A 223 10.42 -31.86 7.36
CA ALA A 223 9.93 -30.48 7.46
C ALA A 223 10.87 -29.61 8.32
N GLN A 224 11.32 -30.11 9.48
CA GLN A 224 12.32 -29.44 10.33
C GLN A 224 13.63 -29.20 9.58
N ARG A 225 14.18 -30.21 8.91
CA ARG A 225 15.42 -30.03 8.11
C ARG A 225 15.24 -29.03 6.98
N THR A 226 14.08 -29.01 6.33
CA THR A 226 13.78 -28.04 5.26
C THR A 226 13.68 -26.62 5.84
N GLN A 227 13.05 -26.45 6.99
CA GLN A 227 12.94 -25.18 7.70
C GLN A 227 14.31 -24.68 8.19
N GLN A 228 15.15 -25.57 8.72
CA GLN A 228 16.52 -25.29 9.13
C GLN A 228 17.39 -24.89 7.92
N LEU A 229 17.32 -25.64 6.82
CA LEU A 229 18.04 -25.33 5.56
C LEU A 229 17.60 -24.00 4.94
N LEU A 230 16.31 -23.66 5.06
CA LEU A 230 15.81 -22.34 4.65
C LEU A 230 16.39 -21.25 5.57
N GLN A 231 16.33 -21.41 6.89
CA GLN A 231 16.90 -20.46 7.87
C GLN A 231 18.42 -20.29 7.73
N ASP A 232 19.15 -21.36 7.44
CA ASP A 232 20.60 -21.34 7.23
C ASP A 232 20.96 -20.64 5.91
N ARG A 233 20.21 -20.90 4.81
CA ARG A 233 20.34 -20.11 3.56
C ARG A 233 19.99 -18.63 3.77
N PHE A 234 18.99 -18.34 4.59
CA PHE A 234 18.64 -16.95 4.94
C PHE A 234 19.78 -16.26 5.71
N SER A 235 20.51 -17.01 6.55
CA SER A 235 21.61 -16.51 7.38
C SER A 235 22.91 -16.30 6.59
N GLU A 236 23.25 -17.21 5.67
CA GLU A 236 24.39 -17.05 4.76
C GLU A 236 24.20 -15.89 3.78
N ASN A 237 22.99 -15.72 3.24
CA ASN A 237 22.66 -14.58 2.38
C ASN A 237 22.63 -13.24 3.14
N ARG A 238 22.43 -13.25 4.47
CA ARG A 238 22.45 -12.05 5.32
C ARG A 238 23.85 -11.43 5.42
N ARG A 239 24.92 -12.23 5.26
CA ARG A 239 26.32 -11.73 5.25
C ARG A 239 26.67 -11.00 3.95
N LYS A 240 25.92 -11.20 2.87
CA LYS A 240 26.14 -10.59 1.54
C LYS A 240 25.26 -9.37 1.25
N ARG A 241 24.34 -8.99 2.15
CA ARG A 241 23.35 -7.93 1.95
C ARG A 241 23.58 -6.79 2.92
N GLN A 242 23.86 -5.60 2.40
CA GLN A 242 24.06 -4.42 3.22
C GLN A 242 22.74 -3.62 3.32
N VAL A 243 22.22 -3.48 4.54
CA VAL A 243 21.22 -2.45 4.85
C VAL A 243 22.00 -1.18 5.13
N ASP A 244 22.04 -0.29 4.15
CA ASP A 244 22.86 0.92 4.26
C ASP A 244 22.16 2.01 5.06
N PHE A 245 20.85 2.17 4.83
CA PHE A 245 20.06 3.22 5.50
C PHE A 245 18.74 2.68 6.02
N VAL A 246 18.40 3.14 7.21
CA VAL A 246 17.19 2.88 7.94
C VAL A 246 16.68 4.22 8.47
N PHE A 247 15.56 4.72 7.96
CA PHE A 247 15.04 6.00 8.45
C PHE A 247 14.38 5.76 9.80
N SER A 248 14.98 6.29 10.86
CA SER A 248 14.41 6.29 12.20
C SER A 248 13.30 7.33 12.31
N ASP A 249 12.28 6.97 13.07
CA ASP A 249 11.29 7.91 13.56
C ASP A 249 11.82 8.78 14.76
N ASP A 250 13.10 9.16 14.77
CA ASP A 250 13.69 10.06 15.79
C ASP A 250 13.46 11.56 15.53
N PRO A 251 13.08 12.36 16.55
CA PRO A 251 12.64 13.74 16.39
C PRO A 251 13.83 14.68 16.14
N ALA A 252 13.87 15.29 14.95
CA ALA A 252 14.55 16.56 14.77
C ALA A 252 13.47 17.65 14.73
N GLU A 253 13.39 18.45 15.80
CA GLU A 253 12.61 19.68 15.80
C GLU A 253 13.24 20.66 14.81
N ILE A 254 12.54 20.96 13.72
CA ILE A 254 12.78 22.18 12.93
C ILE A 254 11.45 22.87 12.76
N GLY A 255 11.07 23.67 13.75
CA GLY A 255 10.12 24.76 13.57
C GLY A 255 10.92 26.02 13.23
N ASP A 256 11.06 26.34 11.94
CA ASP A 256 11.87 27.50 11.51
C ASP A 256 11.14 28.86 11.62
N GLY A 257 9.91 28.88 12.13
CA GLY A 257 9.12 30.10 12.27
C GLY A 257 8.68 30.73 10.93
N ARG A 258 8.86 30.06 9.78
CA ARG A 258 8.54 30.58 8.43
C ARG A 258 7.34 29.89 7.76
N GLY A 259 6.49 29.20 8.52
CA GLY A 259 5.25 28.62 8.02
C GLY A 259 5.43 27.33 7.20
N THR A 260 6.55 26.63 7.36
CA THR A 260 6.66 25.22 6.92
C THR A 260 6.19 24.32 8.08
N TYR A 261 5.00 23.75 7.93
CA TYR A 261 4.51 22.75 8.89
C TYR A 261 5.18 21.42 8.51
N PHE A 262 5.96 20.83 9.42
CA PHE A 262 6.54 19.49 9.28
C PHE A 262 5.75 18.53 10.18
N ILE A 263 5.23 17.45 9.60
CA ILE A 263 4.54 16.38 10.33
C ILE A 263 5.26 15.10 10.02
N LYS A 264 6.20 14.74 10.89
CA LYS A 264 7.03 13.57 10.77
C LYS A 264 6.31 12.30 10.28
N TYR A 265 5.22 11.91 10.96
CA TYR A 265 4.43 10.70 10.66
C TYR A 265 3.93 10.63 9.21
N ASN A 266 3.75 11.78 8.55
CA ASN A 266 3.18 11.87 7.21
C ASN A 266 4.23 11.76 6.09
N ASN A 267 5.52 11.69 6.41
CA ASN A 267 6.60 11.67 5.43
C ASN A 267 6.95 10.21 5.06
N VAL A 268 6.29 9.68 4.03
CA VAL A 268 6.52 8.31 3.53
C VAL A 268 7.36 8.35 2.24
N PRO A 269 8.61 7.90 2.25
CA PRO A 269 9.46 7.89 1.06
C PRO A 269 8.99 6.86 0.04
N MET A 270 9.08 7.18 -1.25
CA MET A 270 8.55 6.33 -2.33
C MET A 270 9.55 5.96 -3.41
N GLY A 271 10.46 6.84 -3.77
CA GLY A 271 11.48 6.62 -4.80
C GLY A 271 12.90 6.81 -4.27
N VAL A 272 13.83 6.11 -4.91
CA VAL A 272 15.26 6.20 -4.62
C VAL A 272 16.06 6.24 -5.91
N GLU A 273 17.08 7.09 -5.99
CA GLU A 273 17.97 7.21 -7.15
C GLU A 273 19.40 7.55 -6.72
N ARG A 274 20.38 6.71 -7.09
CA ARG A 274 21.78 6.92 -6.74
C ARG A 274 22.53 7.68 -7.84
N VAL A 275 23.10 8.83 -7.51
CA VAL A 275 23.98 9.61 -8.39
C VAL A 275 25.28 9.96 -7.67
N GLY A 276 26.35 9.22 -7.99
CA GLY A 276 27.64 9.38 -7.31
C GLY A 276 27.51 9.12 -5.81
N ASP A 277 27.82 10.14 -5.01
CA ASP A 277 27.69 10.14 -3.55
C ASP A 277 26.33 10.67 -3.05
N ARG A 278 25.45 11.11 -3.95
CA ARG A 278 24.09 11.55 -3.59
C ARG A 278 23.11 10.40 -3.79
N LEU A 279 22.28 10.17 -2.77
CA LEU A 279 21.14 9.27 -2.86
C LEU A 279 19.86 10.11 -2.75
N PHE A 280 19.20 10.30 -3.88
CA PHE A 280 17.95 11.05 -3.96
C PHE A 280 16.79 10.22 -3.43
N ILE A 281 15.90 10.90 -2.69
CA ILE A 281 14.75 10.31 -2.01
C ILE A 281 13.56 11.23 -2.22
N THR A 282 12.46 10.65 -2.70
CA THR A 282 11.22 11.38 -2.96
C THR A 282 10.17 11.15 -1.89
N LEU A 283 9.44 12.20 -1.55
CA LEU A 283 8.34 12.25 -0.60
C LEU A 283 7.12 12.90 -1.28
N PRO A 284 6.27 12.13 -1.96
CA PRO A 284 5.03 12.64 -2.55
C PRO A 284 4.13 13.31 -1.52
N ARG A 285 3.54 14.46 -1.87
CA ARG A 285 2.68 15.23 -0.97
C ARG A 285 1.27 14.64 -0.85
N ARG A 286 1.17 13.49 -0.18
CA ARG A 286 -0.09 12.77 0.09
C ARG A 286 -0.75 13.15 1.40
N ARG A 287 -0.07 13.93 2.24
CA ARG A 287 -0.59 14.50 3.49
C ARG A 287 0.08 15.84 3.76
N TYR A 288 -0.49 16.63 4.66
CA TYR A 288 0.17 17.82 5.18
C TYR A 288 1.46 17.45 5.91
N GLY A 289 2.39 18.39 6.02
CA GLY A 289 3.59 18.17 6.83
C GLY A 289 4.83 17.70 6.09
N ILE A 290 4.85 17.81 4.75
CA ILE A 290 5.95 17.36 3.88
C ILE A 290 6.66 18.60 3.30
N PRO A 291 7.80 19.02 3.88
CA PRO A 291 8.45 20.28 3.51
C PRO A 291 8.95 20.28 2.06
N ALA A 292 9.66 19.22 1.67
CA ALA A 292 10.24 19.05 0.35
C ALA A 292 9.92 17.68 -0.22
N THR A 293 9.45 17.65 -1.47
CA THR A 293 9.08 16.41 -2.16
C THR A 293 10.28 15.70 -2.77
N LEU A 294 11.37 16.42 -3.05
CA LEU A 294 12.62 15.87 -3.54
C LEU A 294 13.74 16.23 -2.55
N ASN A 295 14.47 15.21 -2.13
CA ASN A 295 15.53 15.31 -1.13
C ASN A 295 16.72 14.45 -1.55
N TYR A 296 17.84 14.59 -0.87
CA TYR A 296 18.96 13.66 -0.97
C TYR A 296 19.65 13.46 0.38
N VAL A 297 20.41 12.38 0.46
CA VAL A 297 21.39 12.12 1.52
C VAL A 297 22.78 11.96 0.91
N ASN A 298 23.82 12.30 1.67
CA ASN A 298 25.20 12.09 1.24
C ASN A 298 25.65 10.71 1.74
N LEU A 299 26.00 9.81 0.81
CA LEU A 299 26.44 8.44 1.09
C LEU A 299 27.75 8.37 1.90
N GLN A 300 28.53 9.46 1.92
CA GLN A 300 29.73 9.55 2.74
C GLN A 300 29.43 9.76 4.23
N GLU A 301 28.21 10.20 4.57
CA GLU A 301 27.76 10.33 5.96
C GLU A 301 27.47 8.95 6.56
N ARG A 302 28.22 8.57 7.59
CA ARG A 302 28.08 7.28 8.28
C ARG A 302 26.96 7.31 9.31
N SER A 303 25.73 7.54 8.86
CA SER A 303 24.52 7.42 9.69
C SER A 303 23.61 6.34 9.11
N ARG A 304 23.05 5.51 9.99
CA ARG A 304 21.96 4.62 9.59
C ARG A 304 20.68 5.41 9.30
N SER A 305 20.46 6.54 9.97
CA SER A 305 19.26 7.37 9.83
C SER A 305 19.63 8.80 9.46
N PRO A 306 20.13 9.04 8.24
CA PRO A 306 20.56 10.37 7.81
C PRO A 306 19.37 11.32 7.67
N ALA A 307 19.61 12.59 7.99
CA ALA A 307 18.64 13.66 7.74
C ALA A 307 18.52 13.93 6.23
N LEU A 308 17.29 14.08 5.75
CA LEU A 308 17.01 14.42 4.36
C LEU A 308 17.35 15.89 4.11
N LYS A 309 18.10 16.16 3.03
CA LYS A 309 18.41 17.52 2.57
C LYS A 309 17.50 17.85 1.38
N PRO A 310 16.67 18.91 1.45
CA PRO A 310 15.86 19.35 0.31
C PRO A 310 16.71 19.63 -0.92
N TYR A 311 16.18 19.30 -2.09
CA TYR A 311 16.84 19.55 -3.37
C TYR A 311 15.94 20.39 -4.30
N PRO A 312 16.51 21.38 -5.03
CA PRO A 312 17.92 21.80 -4.98
C PRO A 312 18.28 22.60 -3.73
N THR A 313 17.32 23.35 -3.18
CA THR A 313 17.47 24.10 -1.92
C THR A 313 16.17 24.06 -1.10
N VAL A 314 16.24 24.51 0.16
CA VAL A 314 15.07 24.55 1.07
C VAL A 314 14.03 25.58 0.61
N GLU A 315 14.48 26.65 -0.04
CA GLU A 315 13.64 27.74 -0.54
C GLU A 315 12.94 27.39 -1.86
N ASP A 316 13.45 26.41 -2.60
CA ASP A 316 12.87 26.03 -3.88
C ASP A 316 11.56 25.25 -3.68
N ARG A 317 10.44 25.93 -3.94
CA ARG A 317 9.08 25.37 -3.91
C ARG A 317 8.52 25.10 -5.31
N SER A 318 9.39 25.00 -6.32
CA SER A 318 8.99 24.78 -7.71
C SER A 318 8.33 23.41 -7.93
N LEU A 319 8.72 22.39 -7.16
CA LEU A 319 8.13 21.06 -7.21
C LEU A 319 6.95 20.93 -6.25
N ILE A 320 5.82 20.42 -6.75
CA ILE A 320 4.62 20.18 -5.94
C ILE A 320 4.64 18.78 -5.33
N SER A 321 4.73 17.73 -6.14
CA SER A 321 4.72 16.35 -5.65
C SER A 321 5.38 15.42 -6.68
N VAL A 322 6.47 14.77 -6.27
CA VAL A 322 7.27 13.88 -7.12
C VAL A 322 7.31 12.48 -6.52
N TYR A 323 6.99 11.46 -7.31
CA TYR A 323 7.00 10.06 -6.89
C TYR A 323 8.34 9.38 -7.06
N ARG A 324 8.98 9.53 -8.21
CA ARG A 324 10.26 8.90 -8.54
C ARG A 324 11.06 9.81 -9.45
N THR A 325 12.38 9.62 -9.39
CA THR A 325 13.34 10.31 -10.24
C THR A 325 14.12 9.29 -11.05
N ARG A 326 14.65 9.69 -12.21
CA ARG A 326 15.64 8.92 -12.95
C ARG A 326 16.81 9.81 -13.34
N ALA A 327 18.02 9.38 -13.01
CA ALA A 327 19.23 10.02 -13.51
C ALA A 327 19.60 9.41 -14.86
N ASP A 328 20.09 10.24 -15.78
CA ASP A 328 20.59 9.77 -17.07
C ASP A 328 22.10 9.91 -17.19
N GLU A 329 22.65 9.29 -18.24
CA GLU A 329 24.09 9.31 -18.54
C GLU A 329 24.64 10.71 -18.87
N CYS A 330 23.76 11.68 -19.14
CA CYS A 330 24.11 13.06 -19.47
C CYS A 330 24.21 13.96 -18.23
N GLY A 331 24.08 13.40 -17.03
CA GLY A 331 24.09 14.17 -15.78
C GLY A 331 22.84 15.01 -15.60
N ARG A 332 21.68 14.49 -16.02
CA ARG A 332 20.36 15.11 -15.78
C ARG A 332 19.53 14.25 -14.85
N LEU A 333 18.79 14.90 -13.96
CA LEU A 333 17.80 14.25 -13.10
C LEU A 333 16.40 14.58 -13.61
N TRP A 334 15.70 13.54 -14.03
CA TRP A 334 14.36 13.61 -14.59
C TRP A 334 13.32 13.18 -13.57
N MET A 335 12.15 13.80 -13.62
CA MET A 335 11.00 13.43 -12.80
C MET A 335 9.70 13.89 -13.42
N VAL A 336 8.60 13.34 -12.91
CA VAL A 336 7.27 13.92 -13.09
C VAL A 336 6.89 14.64 -11.81
N ASP A 337 6.62 15.95 -11.91
CA ASP A 337 5.90 16.68 -10.88
C ASP A 337 4.41 16.58 -11.22
N THR A 338 3.65 15.87 -10.40
CA THR A 338 2.22 15.64 -10.65
C THR A 338 1.40 16.92 -10.50
N GLY A 339 1.95 17.97 -9.87
CA GLY A 339 1.23 19.20 -9.60
C GLY A 339 0.07 19.03 -8.60
N LEU A 340 -0.09 17.83 -8.02
CA LEU A 340 -1.24 17.41 -7.23
C LEU A 340 -0.84 17.21 -5.77
N LEU A 341 -1.62 17.80 -4.86
CA LEU A 341 -1.62 17.44 -3.45
C LEU A 341 -2.71 16.40 -3.22
N GLU A 342 -2.33 15.19 -2.79
CA GLU A 342 -3.25 14.06 -2.61
C GLU A 342 -3.76 13.97 -1.17
N ILE A 343 -4.18 15.10 -0.60
CA ILE A 343 -4.66 15.13 0.77
C ILE A 343 -5.99 14.34 0.86
N PRO A 344 -6.11 13.34 1.76
CA PRO A 344 -7.32 12.55 1.87
C PRO A 344 -8.55 13.42 2.16
N GLY A 345 -9.54 13.36 1.28
CA GLY A 345 -10.78 14.15 1.38
C GLY A 345 -10.69 15.59 0.86
N ASP A 346 -9.51 16.04 0.43
CA ASP A 346 -9.27 17.39 -0.11
C ASP A 346 -8.11 17.39 -1.14
N PRO A 347 -8.20 16.61 -2.23
CA PRO A 347 -7.17 16.62 -3.26
C PRO A 347 -7.18 17.96 -4.00
N GLN A 348 -6.01 18.54 -4.23
CA GLN A 348 -5.87 19.87 -4.85
C GLN A 348 -4.83 19.85 -5.97
N GLN A 349 -5.28 20.13 -7.20
CA GLN A 349 -4.39 20.35 -8.35
C GLN A 349 -3.86 21.78 -8.29
N ILE A 350 -2.60 21.94 -7.89
CA ILE A 350 -1.94 23.26 -7.73
C ILE A 350 -1.44 23.81 -9.06
N ARG A 351 -1.03 22.94 -9.98
CA ARG A 351 -0.56 23.29 -11.34
C ARG A 351 -0.65 22.08 -12.27
N PRO A 352 -0.56 22.23 -13.60
CA PRO A 352 -0.52 21.10 -14.52
C PRO A 352 0.63 20.13 -14.19
N PRO A 353 0.42 18.81 -14.36
CA PRO A 353 1.49 17.84 -14.25
C PRO A 353 2.54 18.10 -15.34
N ALA A 354 3.82 17.86 -15.03
CA ALA A 354 4.90 18.18 -15.93
C ALA A 354 6.09 17.23 -15.79
N ILE A 355 6.82 17.06 -16.88
CA ILE A 355 8.20 16.54 -16.83
C ILE A 355 9.10 17.70 -16.41
N VAL A 356 9.92 17.45 -15.38
CA VAL A 356 10.91 18.42 -14.88
C VAL A 356 12.29 17.80 -14.96
N ILE A 357 13.26 18.58 -15.44
CA ILE A 357 14.64 18.15 -15.61
C ILE A 357 15.57 19.12 -14.89
N TYR A 358 16.44 18.58 -14.04
CA TYR A 358 17.53 19.31 -13.41
C TYR A 358 18.87 18.90 -14.00
N ASN A 359 19.77 19.85 -14.19
CA ASN A 359 21.17 19.58 -14.43
C ASN A 359 21.86 19.24 -13.10
N LEU A 360 22.40 18.04 -12.97
CA LEU A 360 23.01 17.53 -11.74
C LEU A 360 24.37 18.16 -11.42
N ASN A 361 25.01 18.85 -12.37
CA ASN A 361 26.26 19.57 -12.13
C ASN A 361 26.03 20.96 -11.52
N THR A 362 24.95 21.62 -11.94
CA THR A 362 24.62 22.98 -11.48
C THR A 362 23.48 23.03 -10.46
N ASP A 363 22.81 21.90 -10.23
CA ASP A 363 21.58 21.77 -9.42
C ASP A 363 20.49 22.78 -9.81
N ARG A 364 20.35 23.03 -11.11
CA ARG A 364 19.37 23.98 -11.67
C ARG A 364 18.36 23.26 -12.55
N GLN A 365 17.10 23.67 -12.43
CA GLN A 365 16.07 23.27 -13.36
C GLN A 365 16.43 23.79 -14.76
N ILE A 366 16.53 22.88 -15.74
CA ILE A 366 16.82 23.20 -17.14
C ILE A 366 15.60 23.04 -18.04
N LEU A 367 14.59 22.27 -17.61
CA LEU A 367 13.33 22.14 -18.32
C LEU A 367 12.16 21.93 -17.36
N ARG A 368 11.02 22.53 -17.70
CA ARG A 368 9.69 22.13 -17.24
C ARG A 368 8.79 22.07 -18.48
N TYR A 369 8.30 20.87 -18.79
CA TYR A 369 7.36 20.62 -19.87
C TYR A 369 6.02 20.22 -19.28
N ASP A 370 5.04 21.12 -19.31
CA ASP A 370 3.69 20.83 -18.86
C ASP A 370 3.01 19.88 -19.87
N PHE A 371 2.42 18.80 -19.38
CA PHE A 371 1.72 17.84 -20.24
C PHE A 371 0.55 18.49 -20.98
N LYS A 372 0.32 18.05 -22.20
CA LYS A 372 -0.82 18.52 -23.01
C LYS A 372 -2.11 17.95 -22.44
N THR A 373 -3.22 18.63 -22.69
CA THR A 373 -4.55 18.13 -22.34
C THR A 373 -4.85 16.76 -22.97
N SER A 374 -4.30 16.47 -24.16
CA SER A 374 -4.39 15.16 -24.80
C SER A 374 -3.68 14.03 -24.06
N ASP A 375 -2.69 14.37 -23.22
CA ASP A 375 -1.93 13.38 -22.45
C ASP A 375 -2.64 13.00 -21.14
N ILE A 376 -3.55 13.88 -20.70
CA ILE A 376 -4.29 13.85 -19.44
C ILE A 376 -5.78 13.62 -19.74
N PRO A 377 -6.21 12.39 -20.06
CA PRO A 377 -7.58 12.09 -20.49
C PRO A 377 -8.62 12.25 -19.37
N ALA A 378 -8.19 12.28 -18.10
CA ALA A 378 -9.09 12.47 -16.97
C ALA A 378 -8.46 13.34 -15.87
N THR A 379 -9.31 13.93 -15.03
CA THR A 379 -8.88 14.79 -13.92
C THR A 379 -8.05 14.06 -12.87
N ASN A 380 -8.22 12.73 -12.74
CA ASN A 380 -7.44 11.89 -11.84
C ASN A 380 -6.20 11.26 -12.50
N THR A 381 -5.94 11.45 -13.80
CA THR A 381 -4.68 10.96 -14.42
C THR A 381 -3.42 11.36 -13.63
N PRO A 382 -3.30 12.59 -13.07
CA PRO A 382 -2.10 12.97 -12.30
C PRO A 382 -1.79 12.10 -11.09
N THR A 383 -2.78 11.41 -10.48
CA THR A 383 -2.51 10.46 -9.39
C THR A 383 -1.73 9.23 -9.86
N GLY A 384 -1.77 8.95 -11.17
CA GLY A 384 -1.19 7.76 -11.77
C GLY A 384 0.18 7.97 -12.41
N LEU A 385 0.69 9.20 -12.48
CA LEU A 385 1.97 9.53 -13.11
C LEU A 385 3.14 9.33 -12.14
N ALA A 386 3.30 8.09 -11.68
CA ALA A 386 4.16 7.76 -10.55
C ALA A 386 5.60 7.34 -10.94
N SER A 387 5.88 7.13 -12.23
CA SER A 387 7.19 6.66 -12.71
C SER A 387 7.56 7.30 -14.04
N ILE A 388 8.85 7.22 -14.38
CA ILE A 388 9.42 7.71 -15.62
C ILE A 388 10.59 6.79 -16.00
N THR A 389 10.78 6.55 -17.28
CA THR A 389 11.95 5.83 -17.84
C THR A 389 12.55 6.67 -18.95
N ILE A 390 13.88 6.79 -18.96
CA ILE A 390 14.59 7.65 -19.91
C ILE A 390 15.28 6.76 -20.97
N ASP A 391 15.02 7.06 -22.25
CA ASP A 391 15.63 6.37 -23.39
C ASP A 391 16.56 7.33 -24.14
N ILE A 392 17.86 7.06 -24.06
CA ILE A 392 18.91 7.78 -24.79
C ILE A 392 19.63 6.77 -25.66
N ASN A 393 19.90 7.17 -26.90
CA ASN A 393 20.64 6.36 -27.86
C ASN A 393 21.77 7.21 -28.47
N GLY A 394 22.74 7.56 -27.62
CA GLY A 394 23.94 8.33 -27.98
C GLY A 394 23.79 9.85 -27.87
N ASP A 395 22.73 10.43 -28.42
CA ASP A 395 22.51 11.89 -28.37
C ASP A 395 21.64 12.28 -27.16
N CYS A 396 22.22 13.03 -26.22
CA CYS A 396 21.54 13.54 -25.04
C CYS A 396 20.35 14.46 -25.41
N ASP A 397 20.42 15.19 -26.52
CA ASP A 397 19.38 16.12 -26.94
C ASP A 397 18.21 15.40 -27.65
N ASP A 398 18.40 14.16 -28.07
CA ASP A 398 17.37 13.27 -28.66
C ASP A 398 16.84 12.24 -27.66
N ALA A 399 16.81 12.61 -26.38
CA ALA A 399 16.28 11.78 -25.32
C ALA A 399 14.75 11.66 -25.41
N TYR A 400 14.24 10.47 -25.11
CA TYR A 400 12.82 10.22 -24.92
C TYR A 400 12.53 9.88 -23.46
N ALA A 401 11.33 10.20 -22.99
CA ALA A 401 10.83 9.74 -21.71
C ALA A 401 9.53 8.95 -21.88
N TYR A 402 9.41 7.86 -21.13
CA TYR A 402 8.23 7.02 -21.05
C TYR A 402 7.62 7.18 -19.66
N VAL A 403 6.40 7.72 -19.60
CA VAL A 403 5.67 7.99 -18.36
C VAL A 403 4.41 7.13 -18.33
N PRO A 404 4.46 5.99 -17.62
CA PRO A 404 3.29 5.18 -17.32
C PRO A 404 2.19 5.97 -16.61
N ASP A 405 0.96 5.63 -16.95
CA ASP A 405 -0.23 6.10 -16.26
C ASP A 405 -1.04 4.89 -15.77
N LEU A 406 -0.84 4.59 -14.50
CA LEU A 406 -1.48 3.46 -13.82
C LEU A 406 -2.97 3.69 -13.57
N THR A 407 -3.44 4.95 -13.53
CA THR A 407 -4.83 5.29 -13.16
C THR A 407 -5.74 5.27 -14.38
N THR A 408 -5.27 5.79 -15.52
CA THR A 408 -6.05 5.80 -16.78
C THR A 408 -5.44 4.97 -17.91
N PHE A 409 -4.61 3.99 -17.55
CA PHE A 409 -4.19 2.86 -18.38
C PHE A 409 -3.54 3.26 -19.72
N GLY A 410 -2.55 4.14 -19.66
CA GLY A 410 -1.86 4.60 -20.85
C GLY A 410 -0.38 4.83 -20.65
N LEU A 411 0.28 5.17 -21.73
CA LEU A 411 1.69 5.54 -21.76
C LEU A 411 1.84 6.90 -22.42
N ILE A 412 2.40 7.86 -21.70
CA ILE A 412 2.80 9.14 -22.28
C ILE A 412 4.26 9.01 -22.74
N VAL A 413 4.51 9.29 -24.01
CA VAL A 413 5.84 9.35 -24.59
C VAL A 413 6.19 10.82 -24.81
N PHE A 414 7.37 11.24 -24.37
CA PHE A 414 7.88 12.59 -24.55
C PHE A 414 9.18 12.55 -25.37
N SER A 415 9.32 13.45 -26.32
CA SER A 415 10.52 13.69 -27.13
C SER A 415 11.15 15.01 -26.68
N LEU A 416 12.39 14.96 -26.18
CA LEU A 416 13.12 16.15 -25.78
C LEU A 416 13.45 17.03 -26.98
N LYS A 417 13.87 16.42 -28.08
CA LYS A 417 14.25 17.12 -29.32
C LYS A 417 13.10 17.89 -29.94
N ASP A 418 11.91 17.27 -29.97
CA ASP A 418 10.72 17.91 -30.53
C ASP A 418 10.00 18.80 -29.50
N LEU A 419 10.35 18.69 -28.22
CA LEU A 419 9.61 19.27 -27.08
C LEU A 419 8.11 18.99 -27.19
N ASP A 420 7.77 17.72 -27.43
CA ASP A 420 6.40 17.29 -27.68
C ASP A 420 6.15 15.91 -27.07
N SER A 421 4.90 15.65 -26.72
CA SER A 421 4.44 14.40 -26.11
C SER A 421 3.25 13.79 -26.84
N TRP A 422 3.00 12.51 -26.67
CA TRP A 422 1.78 11.87 -27.13
C TRP A 422 1.43 10.70 -26.23
N ARG A 423 0.15 10.35 -26.23
CA ARG A 423 -0.38 9.27 -25.44
C ARG A 423 -0.65 8.05 -26.30
N LEU A 424 -0.19 6.90 -25.82
CA LEU A 424 -0.47 5.57 -26.38
C LEU A 424 -1.39 4.80 -25.42
N SER A 425 -2.27 3.98 -26.00
CA SER A 425 -3.17 3.09 -25.28
C SER A 425 -3.03 1.68 -25.84
N HIS A 426 -3.09 0.67 -24.98
CA HIS A 426 -3.04 -0.74 -25.39
C HIS A 426 -3.67 -1.61 -24.31
N ASN A 427 -4.26 -2.76 -24.67
CA ASN A 427 -4.91 -3.65 -23.70
C ASN A 427 -3.96 -4.13 -22.60
N TYR A 428 -2.68 -4.34 -22.93
CA TYR A 428 -1.64 -4.74 -21.98
C TYR A 428 -1.25 -3.65 -20.95
N PHE A 429 -1.78 -2.43 -21.08
CA PHE A 429 -1.60 -1.37 -20.07
C PHE A 429 -2.63 -1.46 -18.94
N HIS A 430 -3.65 -2.31 -19.07
CA HIS A 430 -4.66 -2.51 -18.05
C HIS A 430 -4.23 -3.54 -17.01
N PHE A 431 -4.75 -3.41 -15.79
CA PHE A 431 -4.57 -4.42 -14.75
C PHE A 431 -5.20 -5.77 -15.13
N ASN A 432 -4.65 -6.84 -14.56
CA ASN A 432 -5.25 -8.17 -14.61
C ASN A 432 -6.24 -8.31 -13.44
N PRO A 433 -7.55 -8.44 -13.69
CA PRO A 433 -8.56 -8.47 -12.63
C PRO A 433 -8.44 -9.70 -11.72
N THR A 434 -7.82 -10.79 -12.18
CA THR A 434 -7.57 -11.97 -11.34
C THR A 434 -6.42 -11.78 -10.35
N ALA A 435 -5.58 -10.76 -10.59
CA ALA A 435 -4.44 -10.40 -9.75
C ALA A 435 -4.75 -9.26 -8.76
N GLY A 436 -6.00 -8.77 -8.69
CA GLY A 436 -6.38 -7.59 -7.91
C GLY A 436 -6.36 -7.77 -6.40
N ASN A 437 -6.45 -9.01 -5.90
CA ASN A 437 -6.39 -9.29 -4.46
C ASN A 437 -4.95 -9.28 -3.96
N LEU A 438 -4.65 -8.35 -3.05
CA LEU A 438 -3.34 -8.20 -2.44
C LEU A 438 -3.40 -8.49 -0.94
N GLN A 439 -2.38 -9.22 -0.48
CA GLN A 439 -2.09 -9.40 0.93
C GLN A 439 -0.66 -8.93 1.15
N VAL A 440 -0.49 -7.75 1.74
CA VAL A 440 0.82 -7.10 1.87
C VAL A 440 0.96 -6.56 3.27
N SER A 441 2.09 -6.86 3.94
CA SER A 441 2.36 -6.40 5.32
C SER A 441 1.32 -6.82 6.38
N GLY A 442 0.51 -7.84 6.11
CA GLY A 442 -0.62 -8.28 6.96
C GLY A 442 -1.96 -7.62 6.64
N GLU A 443 -1.99 -6.68 5.69
CA GLU A 443 -3.19 -5.99 5.25
C GLU A 443 -3.76 -6.65 4.00
N PHE A 444 -5.10 -6.72 3.93
CA PHE A 444 -5.83 -7.23 2.77
C PHE A 444 -6.56 -6.09 2.07
N PHE A 445 -6.31 -5.93 0.77
CA PHE A 445 -6.93 -4.89 -0.02
C PHE A 445 -7.00 -5.29 -1.49
N GLN A 446 -7.77 -4.51 -2.25
CA GLN A 446 -7.90 -4.67 -3.69
C GLN A 446 -7.49 -3.39 -4.38
N TRP A 447 -6.64 -3.51 -5.39
CA TRP A 447 -6.25 -2.42 -6.29
C TRP A 447 -6.47 -2.82 -7.74
N SER A 448 -6.51 -1.82 -8.61
CA SER A 448 -6.75 -1.96 -10.05
C SER A 448 -5.74 -1.14 -10.86
N ASP A 449 -4.53 -0.97 -10.32
CA ASP A 449 -3.49 -0.13 -10.92
C ASP A 449 -2.93 -0.79 -12.18
N GLY A 450 -2.96 -0.05 -13.29
CA GLY A 450 -2.48 -0.49 -14.60
C GLY A 450 -0.98 -0.30 -14.79
N LEU A 451 -0.58 0.02 -16.03
CA LEU A 451 0.81 0.20 -16.45
C LEU A 451 1.58 1.04 -15.44
N PHE A 452 2.66 0.47 -14.90
CA PHE A 452 3.38 1.11 -13.81
C PHE A 452 4.87 1.24 -14.09
N SER A 453 5.48 0.22 -14.67
CA SER A 453 6.93 0.19 -14.87
C SER A 453 7.29 -0.21 -16.29
N ILE A 454 8.38 0.38 -16.79
CA ILE A 454 9.00 0.10 -18.07
C ILE A 454 10.50 0.00 -17.82
N THR A 455 11.15 -0.99 -18.43
CA THR A 455 12.62 -1.08 -18.46
C THR A 455 13.09 -1.40 -19.87
N LEU A 456 14.30 -0.98 -20.20
CA LEU A 456 14.84 -1.04 -21.55
C LEU A 456 16.04 -1.98 -21.63
N THR A 457 16.12 -2.79 -22.68
CA THR A 457 17.35 -3.52 -23.03
C THR A 457 18.48 -2.54 -23.37
N PRO A 458 19.75 -2.94 -23.52
CA PRO A 458 20.85 -2.01 -23.79
C PRO A 458 20.63 -1.15 -25.05
N PRO A 459 21.34 -0.01 -25.18
CA PRO A 459 21.19 0.92 -26.30
C PRO A 459 21.28 0.22 -27.66
N ALA A 460 20.27 0.48 -28.49
CA ALA A 460 20.13 -0.02 -29.85
C ALA A 460 19.24 0.95 -30.63
N ARG A 461 19.25 0.89 -31.97
CA ARG A 461 18.36 1.71 -32.80
C ARG A 461 16.89 1.61 -32.37
N CYS A 462 16.43 0.39 -32.14
CA CYS A 462 15.16 0.06 -31.52
C CYS A 462 15.47 -0.86 -30.34
N ARG A 463 15.13 -0.44 -29.12
CA ARG A 463 15.31 -1.23 -27.91
C ARG A 463 14.04 -2.03 -27.66
N THR A 464 14.15 -3.12 -26.92
CA THR A 464 12.99 -3.78 -26.36
C THR A 464 12.64 -3.09 -25.05
N ALA A 465 11.43 -2.53 -24.97
CA ALA A 465 10.84 -2.05 -23.74
C ALA A 465 10.03 -3.17 -23.11
N TYR A 466 10.49 -3.70 -21.98
CA TYR A 466 9.71 -4.59 -21.12
C TYR A 466 8.83 -3.75 -20.20
N PHE A 467 7.58 -4.16 -20.01
CA PHE A 467 6.65 -3.41 -19.19
C PHE A 467 5.59 -4.31 -18.54
N HIS A 468 5.04 -3.83 -17.43
CA HIS A 468 3.92 -4.49 -16.77
C HIS A 468 2.99 -3.50 -16.05
N PRO A 469 1.69 -3.85 -15.93
CA PRO A 469 0.81 -3.27 -14.92
C PRO A 469 1.29 -3.58 -13.50
N LEU A 470 1.01 -2.71 -12.52
CA LEU A 470 1.29 -3.01 -11.11
C LEU A 470 0.48 -4.22 -10.66
N ILE A 471 -0.81 -4.21 -10.98
CA ILE A 471 -1.73 -5.32 -10.72
C ILE A 471 -1.70 -6.28 -11.91
N SER A 472 -0.60 -7.03 -12.02
CA SER A 472 -0.45 -8.16 -12.93
C SER A 472 0.73 -9.03 -12.50
N THR A 473 0.72 -10.32 -12.86
CA THR A 473 1.87 -11.23 -12.77
C THR A 473 2.59 -11.39 -14.10
N GLU A 474 2.06 -10.75 -15.15
CA GLU A 474 2.52 -10.90 -16.52
C GLU A 474 3.53 -9.81 -16.90
N GLU A 475 4.43 -10.13 -17.82
CA GLU A 475 5.34 -9.20 -18.47
C GLU A 475 5.01 -9.10 -19.96
N PHE A 476 5.13 -7.91 -20.50
CA PHE A 476 4.91 -7.61 -21.91
C PHE A 476 6.14 -6.92 -22.49
N SER A 477 6.23 -6.87 -23.82
CA SER A 477 7.28 -6.11 -24.48
C SER A 477 6.82 -5.45 -25.77
N VAL A 478 7.52 -4.37 -26.12
CA VAL A 478 7.29 -3.59 -27.34
C VAL A 478 8.58 -2.93 -27.80
N SER A 479 8.71 -2.70 -29.11
CA SER A 479 9.84 -1.96 -29.67
C SER A 479 9.75 -0.47 -29.34
N THR A 480 10.84 0.15 -28.88
CA THR A 480 10.87 1.60 -28.67
C THR A 480 10.67 2.40 -29.96
N CYS A 481 10.96 1.83 -31.13
CA CYS A 481 10.66 2.47 -32.41
C CYS A 481 9.14 2.62 -32.66
N LEU A 482 8.33 1.67 -32.17
CA LEU A 482 6.88 1.81 -32.20
C LEU A 482 6.44 2.91 -31.22
N LEU A 483 6.99 2.90 -30.00
CA LEU A 483 6.66 3.91 -28.98
C LEU A 483 7.02 5.34 -29.44
N LYS A 484 8.16 5.50 -30.11
CA LYS A 484 8.67 6.77 -30.64
C LYS A 484 7.87 7.28 -31.85
N ASN A 485 7.05 6.45 -32.47
CA ASN A 485 6.20 6.85 -33.60
C ASN A 485 4.88 7.45 -33.10
N LYS A 486 4.73 8.77 -33.23
CA LYS A 486 3.55 9.55 -32.79
C LYS A 486 2.24 9.05 -33.39
N THR A 487 2.26 8.48 -34.59
CA THR A 487 1.07 7.99 -35.30
C THR A 487 0.92 6.47 -35.23
N ALA A 488 1.70 5.77 -34.39
CA ALA A 488 1.70 4.31 -34.31
C ALA A 488 0.30 3.74 -34.09
N SER A 489 -0.53 4.39 -33.25
CA SER A 489 -1.90 3.95 -32.95
C SER A 489 -2.87 4.00 -34.13
N THR A 490 -2.50 4.65 -35.24
CA THR A 490 -3.29 4.68 -36.48
C THR A 490 -2.99 3.51 -37.42
N ASP A 491 -1.91 2.77 -37.17
CA ASP A 491 -1.55 1.59 -37.95
C ASP A 491 -2.50 0.42 -37.62
N ARG A 492 -2.99 -0.27 -38.65
CA ARG A 492 -3.88 -1.43 -38.47
C ARG A 492 -3.24 -2.60 -37.70
N TYR A 493 -1.91 -2.67 -37.66
CA TYR A 493 -1.12 -3.70 -36.97
C TYR A 493 -0.59 -3.24 -35.62
N TYR A 494 -0.99 -2.07 -35.13
CA TYR A 494 -0.50 -1.51 -33.87
C TYR A 494 -0.64 -2.48 -32.68
N PHE A 495 -1.81 -3.11 -32.53
CA PHE A 495 -2.07 -4.04 -31.42
C PHE A 495 -1.27 -5.35 -31.54
N ASP A 496 -0.93 -5.78 -32.76
CA ASP A 496 -0.15 -7.01 -32.99
C ASP A 496 1.36 -6.80 -32.75
N ALA A 497 1.81 -5.55 -32.65
CA ALA A 497 3.23 -5.21 -32.45
C ALA A 497 3.68 -5.35 -30.98
N TYR A 498 2.75 -5.57 -30.05
CA TYR A 498 3.03 -5.83 -28.64
C TYR A 498 3.09 -7.32 -28.38
N ASN A 499 4.05 -7.76 -27.56
CA ASN A 499 4.28 -9.17 -27.27
C ASN A 499 3.97 -9.48 -25.82
N TYR A 500 3.23 -10.57 -25.61
CA TYR A 500 3.17 -11.24 -24.31
C TYR A 500 4.50 -11.99 -24.09
N VAL A 501 5.20 -11.67 -23.01
CA VAL A 501 6.51 -12.27 -22.71
C VAL A 501 6.35 -13.52 -21.84
N GLY A 502 5.44 -13.47 -20.86
CA GLY A 502 5.14 -14.60 -19.98
C GLY A 502 4.64 -14.18 -18.61
N ASP A 503 4.59 -15.14 -17.70
CA ASP A 503 4.08 -14.98 -16.33
C ASP A 503 5.19 -15.22 -15.29
N ARG A 504 5.31 -14.30 -14.33
CA ARG A 504 6.30 -14.33 -13.24
C ARG A 504 5.88 -15.22 -12.06
N GLY A 505 4.68 -15.81 -12.11
CA GLY A 505 4.10 -16.69 -11.11
C GLY A 505 3.23 -16.00 -10.08
N ARG A 506 2.56 -16.80 -9.26
CA ARG A 506 1.60 -16.32 -8.24
C ARG A 506 2.21 -15.22 -7.34
N SER A 507 1.40 -14.21 -7.06
CA SER A 507 1.71 -13.08 -6.17
C SER A 507 2.93 -12.23 -6.58
N SER A 508 3.25 -12.17 -7.87
CA SER A 508 4.37 -11.38 -8.43
C SER A 508 3.97 -9.99 -8.95
N GLN A 509 2.91 -9.41 -8.41
CA GLN A 509 2.59 -8.00 -8.62
C GLN A 509 3.80 -7.16 -8.21
N SER A 510 4.23 -6.25 -9.08
CA SER A 510 5.49 -5.53 -8.94
C SER A 510 5.27 -4.02 -9.08
N THR A 511 5.98 -3.22 -8.29
CA THR A 511 6.01 -1.76 -8.44
C THR A 511 7.05 -1.32 -9.44
N MET A 512 8.21 -1.94 -9.53
CA MET A 512 9.29 -1.45 -10.38
C MET A 512 10.17 -2.59 -10.82
N HIS A 513 10.74 -2.45 -12.01
CA HIS A 513 11.75 -3.37 -12.50
C HIS A 513 12.89 -2.66 -13.20
N GLY A 514 14.07 -3.27 -13.13
CA GLY A 514 15.31 -2.75 -13.70
C GLY A 514 16.01 -3.82 -14.51
N TYR A 515 16.52 -3.45 -15.70
CA TYR A 515 17.28 -4.32 -16.58
C TYR A 515 18.77 -4.09 -16.32
N HIS A 516 19.52 -5.15 -16.03
CA HIS A 516 20.97 -5.06 -15.91
C HIS A 516 21.63 -5.42 -17.24
N GLU A 517 22.26 -4.42 -17.87
CA GLU A 517 22.76 -4.50 -19.24
C GLU A 517 23.75 -5.64 -19.49
N LYS A 518 24.68 -5.87 -18.55
CA LYS A 518 25.77 -6.84 -18.74
C LYS A 518 25.34 -8.30 -18.58
N THR A 519 24.28 -8.57 -17.80
CA THR A 519 23.84 -9.95 -17.50
C THR A 519 22.56 -10.34 -18.22
N GLY A 520 21.83 -9.35 -18.75
CA GLY A 520 20.49 -9.55 -19.31
C GLY A 520 19.44 -9.92 -18.27
N VAL A 521 19.71 -9.67 -16.98
CA VAL A 521 18.79 -10.00 -15.89
C VAL A 521 17.89 -8.80 -15.60
N ILE A 522 16.60 -9.06 -15.49
CA ILE A 522 15.61 -8.13 -14.99
C ILE A 522 15.33 -8.44 -13.52
N PHE A 523 15.33 -7.42 -12.67
CA PHE A 523 14.99 -7.51 -11.27
C PHE A 523 13.63 -6.85 -11.01
N PHE A 524 12.81 -7.42 -10.14
CA PHE A 524 11.44 -6.96 -9.84
C PHE A 524 11.26 -6.67 -8.35
N ALA A 525 10.57 -5.58 -8.04
CA ALA A 525 10.11 -5.22 -6.70
C ALA A 525 8.71 -5.81 -6.44
N ASP A 526 8.68 -7.10 -6.06
CA ASP A 526 7.45 -7.88 -5.88
C ASP A 526 6.73 -7.48 -4.56
N ILE A 527 5.63 -6.72 -4.67
CA ILE A 527 4.81 -6.35 -3.51
C ILE A 527 3.96 -7.52 -3.00
N GLY A 528 3.49 -8.41 -3.88
CA GLY A 528 2.66 -9.55 -3.48
C GLY A 528 3.44 -10.65 -2.73
N ARG A 529 4.78 -10.60 -2.78
CA ARG A 529 5.68 -11.55 -2.11
C ARG A 529 6.49 -10.94 -0.98
N ASP A 530 6.42 -9.63 -0.76
CA ASP A 530 7.32 -8.87 0.12
C ASP A 530 8.80 -9.11 -0.24
N ALA A 531 9.13 -9.01 -1.54
CA ALA A 531 10.34 -9.61 -2.08
C ALA A 531 10.99 -8.82 -3.23
N VAL A 532 12.24 -9.17 -3.52
CA VAL A 532 12.90 -8.86 -4.79
C VAL A 532 13.10 -10.19 -5.53
N SER A 533 12.68 -10.23 -6.79
CA SER A 533 12.88 -11.40 -7.66
C SER A 533 13.69 -11.03 -8.90
N CYS A 534 14.12 -12.03 -9.65
CA CYS A 534 14.81 -11.84 -10.92
C CYS A 534 14.35 -12.82 -12.00
N TRP A 535 14.60 -12.44 -13.24
CA TRP A 535 14.47 -13.27 -14.43
C TRP A 535 15.57 -12.92 -15.43
N ASN A 536 16.18 -13.92 -16.06
CA ASN A 536 17.11 -13.69 -17.16
C ASN A 536 16.34 -13.61 -18.49
N SER A 537 16.41 -12.48 -19.19
CA SER A 537 15.63 -12.24 -20.40
C SER A 537 15.98 -13.17 -21.57
N GLY A 538 17.11 -13.89 -21.50
CA GLY A 538 17.48 -14.93 -22.45
C GLY A 538 16.70 -16.24 -22.29
N ASN A 539 15.95 -16.41 -21.20
CA ASN A 539 15.14 -17.59 -20.93
C ASN A 539 13.65 -17.28 -21.11
N ILE A 540 12.83 -18.28 -21.46
CA ILE A 540 11.36 -18.12 -21.49
C ILE A 540 10.87 -17.66 -20.12
N LEU A 541 10.02 -16.63 -20.07
CA LEU A 541 9.44 -16.17 -18.81
C LEU A 541 8.32 -17.11 -18.37
N ASN A 542 8.61 -17.87 -17.32
CA ASN A 542 7.64 -18.69 -16.60
C ASN A 542 8.10 -18.82 -15.14
N PRO A 543 7.24 -19.32 -14.23
CA PRO A 543 7.58 -19.39 -12.80
C PRO A 543 8.83 -20.23 -12.47
N ALA A 544 9.24 -21.17 -13.33
CA ALA A 544 10.44 -21.98 -13.10
C ALA A 544 11.75 -21.24 -13.41
N ASN A 545 11.69 -20.19 -14.23
CA ASN A 545 12.84 -19.35 -14.61
C ASN A 545 12.91 -18.02 -13.82
N VAL A 546 12.06 -17.86 -12.81
CA VAL A 546 12.06 -16.72 -11.89
C VAL A 546 12.62 -17.16 -10.54
N ALA A 547 13.61 -16.44 -10.02
CA ALA A 547 14.11 -16.67 -8.66
C ALA A 547 13.66 -15.54 -7.73
N VAL A 548 13.12 -15.90 -6.56
CA VAL A 548 12.96 -14.96 -5.45
C VAL A 548 14.32 -14.83 -4.75
N LEU A 549 14.93 -13.65 -4.84
CA LEU A 549 16.27 -13.39 -4.32
C LEU A 549 16.22 -13.06 -2.84
N VAL A 550 15.34 -12.13 -2.47
CA VAL A 550 15.17 -11.64 -1.10
C VAL A 550 13.70 -11.65 -0.77
N ARG A 551 13.35 -12.03 0.46
CA ARG A 551 12.00 -11.94 0.99
C ARG A 551 12.04 -11.60 2.47
N ASP A 552 11.33 -10.55 2.87
CA ASP A 552 11.20 -10.14 4.28
C ASP A 552 9.87 -9.42 4.49
N GLY A 553 8.88 -10.13 5.05
CA GLY A 553 7.53 -9.59 5.26
C GLY A 553 7.43 -8.45 6.28
N LYS A 554 8.51 -8.14 7.02
CA LYS A 554 8.55 -6.99 7.95
C LYS A 554 9.32 -5.82 7.35
N ARG A 555 10.52 -6.07 6.81
CA ARG A 555 11.45 -5.00 6.38
C ARG A 555 11.42 -4.72 4.87
N MET A 556 10.83 -5.61 4.10
CA MET A 556 10.63 -5.49 2.64
C MET A 556 9.14 -5.60 2.32
N SER A 557 8.31 -5.11 3.23
CA SER A 557 6.87 -5.35 3.21
C SER A 557 6.15 -4.55 2.11
N TYR A 558 6.77 -3.52 1.54
CA TYR A 558 6.34 -2.90 0.29
C TYR A 558 7.57 -2.34 -0.44
N PRO A 559 8.25 -3.11 -1.31
CA PRO A 559 9.32 -2.59 -2.15
C PRO A 559 8.70 -1.59 -3.13
N SER A 560 8.91 -0.30 -2.89
CA SER A 560 8.24 0.79 -3.62
C SER A 560 9.02 1.21 -4.86
N ASP A 561 10.34 1.08 -4.88
CA ASP A 561 11.15 1.45 -6.04
C ASP A 561 12.35 0.54 -6.14
N LEU A 562 12.80 0.32 -7.38
CA LEU A 562 13.96 -0.47 -7.72
C LEU A 562 14.64 0.18 -8.91
N HIS A 563 15.94 0.42 -8.79
CA HIS A 563 16.76 0.87 -9.92
C HIS A 563 18.13 0.20 -9.87
N ILE A 564 18.81 0.23 -11.02
CA ILE A 564 20.12 -0.38 -11.18
C ILE A 564 21.08 0.72 -11.61
N THR A 565 22.15 0.93 -10.84
CA THR A 565 23.19 1.91 -11.14
C THR A 565 24.52 1.17 -11.19
N GLY A 566 25.12 1.08 -12.39
CA GLY A 566 26.26 0.21 -12.61
C GLY A 566 25.89 -1.25 -12.34
N ASP A 567 26.66 -1.91 -11.47
CA ASP A 567 26.45 -3.32 -11.10
C ASP A 567 25.76 -3.47 -9.72
N GLU A 568 25.05 -2.44 -9.26
CA GLU A 568 24.33 -2.45 -7.99
C GLU A 568 22.82 -2.32 -8.20
N VAL A 569 22.06 -3.17 -7.53
CA VAL A 569 20.60 -3.05 -7.40
C VAL A 569 20.30 -2.26 -6.13
N TRP A 570 19.54 -1.18 -6.28
CA TRP A 570 19.06 -0.34 -5.19
C TRP A 570 17.56 -0.50 -5.04
N VAL A 571 17.09 -0.73 -3.82
CA VAL A 571 15.68 -0.98 -3.53
C VAL A 571 15.23 -0.13 -2.36
N MET A 572 14.16 0.65 -2.55
CA MET A 572 13.45 1.29 -1.46
C MET A 572 12.30 0.39 -1.04
N ALA A 573 12.23 0.08 0.25
CA ALA A 573 11.06 -0.54 0.85
C ALA A 573 10.46 0.38 1.90
N ASN A 574 9.15 0.54 1.84
CA ASN A 574 8.37 1.27 2.83
C ASN A 574 7.24 0.37 3.36
N THR A 575 6.38 0.96 4.17
CA THR A 575 5.22 0.30 4.79
C THR A 575 3.91 0.96 4.35
N LEU A 576 3.82 1.34 3.06
CA LEU A 576 2.70 2.10 2.52
C LEU A 576 1.32 1.47 2.81
N PRO A 577 1.11 0.14 2.68
CA PRO A 577 -0.18 -0.47 3.04
C PRO A 577 -0.54 -0.24 4.51
N ARG A 578 0.42 -0.36 5.44
CA ARG A 578 0.17 -0.06 6.86
C ARG A 578 -0.13 1.42 7.09
N PHE A 579 0.55 2.32 6.39
CA PHE A 579 0.26 3.76 6.47
C PHE A 579 -1.14 4.12 5.97
N GLY A 580 -1.64 3.40 4.96
CA GLY A 580 -2.96 3.61 4.34
C GLY A 580 -4.11 2.95 5.10
N TYR A 581 -3.95 1.69 5.50
CA TYR A 581 -5.02 0.84 6.04
C TYR A 581 -4.95 0.65 7.56
N SER A 582 -3.79 0.90 8.17
CA SER A 582 -3.53 0.71 9.59
C SER A 582 -2.73 1.90 10.16
N ARG A 583 -1.67 1.65 10.93
CA ARG A 583 -0.75 2.67 11.43
C ARG A 583 0.69 2.23 11.35
N LEU A 584 1.57 3.23 11.18
CA LEU A 584 3.00 3.05 11.39
C LEU A 584 3.28 3.02 12.90
N ASP A 585 4.23 2.18 13.31
CA ASP A 585 4.78 2.22 14.67
C ASP A 585 6.02 3.12 14.66
N PRO A 586 5.97 4.31 15.29
CA PRO A 586 7.10 5.24 15.31
C PRO A 586 8.27 4.75 16.17
N ASN A 587 8.13 3.64 16.89
CA ASN A 587 9.23 3.03 17.65
C ASN A 587 10.00 1.99 16.84
N GLU A 588 9.54 1.68 15.62
CA GLU A 588 10.21 0.77 14.70
C GLU A 588 10.73 1.51 13.47
N TYR A 589 11.65 0.86 12.76
CA TYR A 589 12.07 1.33 11.46
C TYR A 589 11.01 0.99 10.41
N ASN A 590 10.44 2.03 9.80
CA ASN A 590 9.36 1.90 8.81
C ASN A 590 9.85 1.91 7.36
N PHE A 591 11.05 2.46 7.11
CA PHE A 591 11.57 2.67 5.76
C PHE A 591 13.01 2.19 5.65
N TYR A 592 13.29 1.47 4.57
CA TYR A 592 14.56 0.79 4.35
C TYR A 592 15.06 1.07 2.93
N ILE A 593 16.36 1.31 2.79
CA ILE A 593 17.03 1.31 1.50
C ILE A 593 18.06 0.19 1.50
N TYR A 594 17.93 -0.71 0.54
CA TYR A 594 18.83 -1.83 0.33
C TYR A 594 19.69 -1.59 -0.88
N ARG A 595 20.90 -2.15 -0.82
CA ARG A 595 21.81 -2.24 -1.93
C ARG A 595 22.46 -3.60 -1.96
N ALA A 596 22.64 -4.15 -3.15
CA ALA A 596 23.43 -5.35 -3.36
C ALA A 596 24.07 -5.36 -4.74
N ASN A 597 25.22 -6.03 -4.86
CA ASN A 597 25.85 -6.27 -6.14
C ASN A 597 25.02 -7.28 -6.96
N VAL A 598 24.87 -7.02 -8.25
CA VAL A 598 24.10 -7.84 -9.19
C VAL A 598 24.61 -9.28 -9.24
N TYR A 599 25.93 -9.47 -9.36
CA TYR A 599 26.54 -10.79 -9.53
C TYR A 599 26.39 -11.63 -8.26
N ASP A 600 26.54 -11.01 -7.09
CA ASP A 600 26.29 -11.67 -5.81
C ASP A 600 24.84 -12.08 -5.64
N LEU A 601 23.89 -11.25 -6.10
CA LEU A 601 22.46 -11.54 -6.02
C LEU A 601 22.05 -12.73 -6.88
N ILE A 602 22.57 -12.84 -8.10
CA ILE A 602 22.15 -13.87 -9.06
C ILE A 602 22.94 -15.17 -8.93
N SER A 603 24.06 -15.18 -8.20
CA SER A 603 24.88 -16.38 -7.98
C SER A 603 24.03 -17.56 -7.49
N ASP A 604 24.23 -18.73 -8.11
CA ASP A 604 23.57 -19.99 -7.75
C ASP A 604 22.02 -19.94 -7.89
N THR A 605 21.53 -19.05 -8.76
CA THR A 605 20.10 -18.94 -9.10
C THR A 605 19.84 -19.27 -10.57
N VAL A 606 18.57 -19.49 -10.91
CA VAL A 606 18.14 -19.68 -12.32
C VAL A 606 18.31 -18.42 -13.18
N CYS A 607 18.59 -17.25 -12.57
CA CYS A 607 18.85 -16.00 -13.29
C CYS A 607 20.30 -15.88 -13.76
N GLN A 608 21.22 -16.65 -13.19
CA GLN A 608 22.63 -16.63 -13.59
C GLN A 608 22.78 -17.18 -15.02
N SER A 609 23.40 -16.41 -15.90
CA SER A 609 23.73 -16.91 -17.25
C SER A 609 24.74 -18.05 -17.16
N LYS A 610 24.50 -19.14 -17.88
CA LYS A 610 25.45 -20.27 -17.97
C LYS A 610 26.76 -19.89 -18.69
N SER A 611 26.77 -18.81 -19.48
CA SER A 611 27.92 -18.42 -20.30
C SER A 611 29.08 -17.78 -19.51
N MET A 612 28.95 -17.54 -18.21
CA MET A 612 29.98 -16.85 -17.40
C MET A 612 31.13 -17.76 -16.94
N PHE A 613 31.05 -19.08 -17.15
CA PHE A 613 32.09 -20.05 -16.78
C PHE A 613 32.90 -20.59 -17.97
N ASP A 614 32.58 -20.18 -19.21
CA ASP A 614 33.26 -20.61 -20.44
C ASP A 614 34.11 -19.50 -21.09
N GLN A 615 34.58 -18.51 -20.30
CA GLN A 615 35.57 -17.51 -20.74
C GLN A 615 36.77 -17.43 -19.81
#